data_AF-A0A5J5BLX5-F1
#
_entry.id   AF-A0A5J5BLX5-F1
#
_cell.length_a   1.000
_cell.length_b   1.000
_cell.length_c   1.000
_cell.angle_alpha   90.00
_cell.angle_beta   90.00
_cell.angle_gamma   90.00
#
_symmetry.space_group_name_H-M   'P 1'
#
loop_
_entity.id
_entity.type
_entity.pdbx_description
1 polymer ?
#
loop_
_entity_poly.entity_id
_entity_poly.type
_entity_poly.pdbx_seq_one_letter_code
_entity_poly.pdbx_strand_id
1 'polypeptide(L)'
;MGELNDKPFHAAAKRKHSDEEAVEKAIELCSLWEDYLRDPSWHPFKIIMVKGDPKEIIDEGDRKLKSLKNEYGDEVYEAVTTALTEMNVYNPSGSGNCVNGRETEGSKEA
;
A
#
# COMPACT_ATOMS: atom_id res chain seq x y z
N MET A 1 13.61 7.10 -1.06
CA MET A 1 12.68 6.37 -0.16
C MET A 1 11.30 6.76 -0.61
N GLY A 2 10.34 5.82 -0.63
CA GLY A 2 9.01 6.03 -1.23
C GLY A 2 8.39 7.33 -0.73
N GLU A 3 8.25 8.30 -1.61
CA GLU A 3 7.67 9.61 -1.31
C GLU A 3 6.14 9.43 -1.31
N LEU A 4 5.48 10.01 -0.33
CA LEU A 4 4.02 10.00 -0.29
C LEU A 4 3.50 10.85 -1.46
N ASN A 5 2.63 10.27 -2.30
CA ASN A 5 2.06 11.03 -3.41
C ASN A 5 1.09 12.10 -2.89
N ASP A 6 1.43 13.39 -3.06
CA ASP A 6 0.63 14.55 -2.65
C ASP A 6 -0.58 14.81 -3.57
N LYS A 7 -0.47 14.43 -4.86
CA LYS A 7 -1.50 14.60 -5.89
C LYS A 7 -2.92 14.18 -5.45
N PRO A 8 -3.14 12.95 -4.93
CA PRO A 8 -4.45 12.52 -4.48
C PRO A 8 -4.96 13.33 -3.28
N PHE A 9 -4.07 13.81 -2.39
CA PHE A 9 -4.45 14.69 -1.28
C PHE A 9 -4.96 16.04 -1.81
N HIS A 10 -4.26 16.64 -2.78
CA HIS A 10 -4.76 17.84 -3.45
C HIS A 10 -6.07 17.60 -4.16
N ALA A 11 -6.21 16.49 -4.88
CA ALA A 11 -7.45 16.18 -5.60
C ALA A 11 -8.64 16.03 -4.64
N ALA A 12 -8.47 15.32 -3.52
CA ALA A 12 -9.50 15.14 -2.52
C ALA A 12 -9.82 16.45 -1.77
N ALA A 13 -8.80 17.22 -1.40
CA ALA A 13 -8.98 18.50 -0.72
C ALA A 13 -9.69 19.53 -1.62
N LYS A 14 -9.36 19.58 -2.92
CA LYS A 14 -10.03 20.46 -3.90
C LYS A 14 -11.49 20.13 -4.14
N ARG A 15 -11.93 18.89 -3.85
CA ARG A 15 -13.35 18.52 -3.90
C ARG A 15 -14.14 19.03 -2.69
N LYS A 16 -13.46 19.35 -1.58
CA LYS A 16 -14.07 19.72 -0.29
C LYS A 16 -13.87 21.20 0.07
N HIS A 17 -12.77 21.80 -0.36
CA HIS A 17 -12.34 23.14 -0.01
C HIS A 17 -12.01 23.98 -1.27
N SER A 18 -11.90 25.29 -1.09
CA SER A 18 -11.39 26.21 -2.13
C SER A 18 -9.94 25.89 -2.49
N ASP A 19 -9.49 26.26 -3.70
CA ASP A 19 -8.18 25.86 -4.23
C ASP A 19 -7.00 26.24 -3.30
N GLU A 20 -7.02 27.43 -2.71
CA GLU A 20 -6.01 27.88 -1.74
C GLU A 20 -6.01 27.02 -0.46
N GLU A 21 -7.16 26.83 0.18
CA GLU A 21 -7.27 25.99 1.40
C GLU A 21 -6.99 24.51 1.10
N ALA A 22 -7.35 24.03 -0.09
CA ALA A 22 -7.10 22.66 -0.49
C ALA A 22 -5.61 22.36 -0.59
N VAL A 23 -4.81 23.35 -1.02
CA VAL A 23 -3.35 23.22 -1.07
C VAL A 23 -2.78 23.08 0.33
N GLU A 24 -3.15 23.98 1.24
CA GLU A 24 -2.68 23.94 2.63
C GLU A 24 -3.10 22.63 3.32
N LYS A 25 -4.37 22.23 3.18
CA LYS A 25 -4.89 20.98 3.78
C LYS A 25 -4.19 19.74 3.26
N ALA A 26 -3.91 19.67 1.96
CA ALA A 26 -3.19 18.55 1.40
C ALA A 26 -1.75 18.47 1.89
N ILE A 27 -1.06 19.60 2.04
CA ILE A 27 0.31 19.63 2.59
C ILE A 27 0.30 19.19 4.06
N GLU A 28 -0.61 19.72 4.87
CA GLU A 28 -0.78 19.31 6.28
C GLU A 28 -1.01 17.81 6.40
N LEU A 29 -1.90 17.24 5.56
CA LEU A 29 -2.16 15.81 5.51
C LEU A 29 -0.92 15.02 5.07
N CYS A 30 -0.27 15.44 3.98
CA CYS A 30 0.88 14.75 3.43
C CYS A 30 1.96 14.59 4.52
N SER A 31 2.34 15.70 5.16
CA SER A 31 3.32 15.68 6.24
C SER A 31 2.89 14.86 7.45
N LEU A 32 1.61 14.89 7.83
CA LEU A 32 1.08 14.07 8.93
C LEU A 32 1.20 12.57 8.62
N TRP A 33 0.85 12.15 7.40
CA TRP A 33 0.97 10.76 6.99
C TRP A 33 2.42 10.35 6.84
N GLU A 34 3.29 11.18 6.27
CA GLU A 34 4.74 10.92 6.23
C GLU A 34 5.34 10.69 7.62
N ASP A 35 4.92 11.44 8.64
CA ASP A 35 5.36 11.23 10.02
C ASP A 35 4.89 9.88 10.56
N TYR A 36 3.61 9.52 10.33
CA TYR A 36 3.11 8.20 10.70
C TYR A 36 3.84 7.07 9.97
N LEU A 37 4.07 7.22 8.67
CA LEU A 37 4.80 6.27 7.83
C LEU A 37 6.23 6.04 8.33
N ARG A 38 6.83 7.07 8.93
CA ARG A 38 8.17 7.02 9.51
C ARG A 38 8.17 6.45 10.93
N ASP A 39 7.03 6.46 11.61
CA ASP A 39 6.91 5.99 12.99
C ASP A 39 6.91 4.45 13.04
N PRO A 40 7.93 3.83 13.66
CA PRO A 40 8.02 2.37 13.73
C PRO A 40 6.94 1.74 14.62
N SER A 41 6.24 2.53 15.43
CA SER A 41 5.15 2.06 16.29
C SER A 41 3.85 1.87 15.50
N TRP A 42 3.73 2.48 14.32
CA TRP A 42 2.54 2.36 13.48
C TRP A 42 2.80 1.43 12.29
N HIS A 43 2.37 0.18 12.43
CA HIS A 43 2.54 -0.87 11.42
C HIS A 43 1.18 -1.46 11.04
N PRO A 44 0.38 -0.77 10.19
CA PRO A 44 -0.96 -1.22 9.79
C PRO A 44 -0.87 -2.28 8.69
N PHE A 45 -0.03 -3.31 8.89
CA PHE A 45 0.14 -4.43 7.97
C PHE A 45 -0.30 -5.73 8.63
N LYS A 46 -0.87 -6.61 7.83
CA LYS A 46 -1.21 -7.98 8.19
C LYS A 46 -0.58 -8.93 7.18
N ILE A 47 -0.06 -10.05 7.69
CA ILE A 47 0.44 -11.14 6.86
C ILE A 47 -0.74 -12.03 6.50
N ILE A 48 -1.02 -12.18 5.21
CA ILE A 48 -1.98 -13.14 4.69
C ILE A 48 -1.27 -14.18 3.83
N MET A 49 -1.79 -15.41 3.81
CA MET A 49 -1.30 -16.43 2.89
C MET A 49 -2.01 -16.28 1.55
N VAL A 50 -1.28 -15.84 0.52
CA VAL A 50 -1.78 -15.77 -0.86
C VAL A 50 -1.10 -16.86 -1.66
N LYS A 51 -1.85 -17.90 -2.05
CA LYS A 51 -1.35 -19.06 -2.81
C LYS A 51 -0.22 -19.85 -2.12
N GLY A 52 -0.13 -19.79 -0.80
CA GLY A 52 0.90 -20.46 -0.01
C GLY A 52 2.09 -19.56 0.36
N ASP A 53 2.18 -18.37 -0.21
CA ASP A 53 3.21 -17.39 0.13
C ASP A 53 2.67 -16.37 1.15
N PRO A 54 3.40 -16.12 2.26
CA PRO A 54 3.05 -15.05 3.19
C PRO A 54 3.27 -13.70 2.50
N LYS A 55 2.21 -12.91 2.39
CA LYS A 55 2.24 -11.54 1.85
C LYS A 55 1.76 -10.56 2.89
N GLU A 56 2.55 -9.51 3.09
CA GLU A 56 2.14 -8.37 3.89
C GLU A 56 1.20 -7.50 3.05
N ILE A 57 -0.03 -7.34 3.54
CA ILE A 57 -1.02 -6.42 2.99
C ILE A 57 -1.42 -5.40 4.04
N ILE A 58 -1.92 -4.28 3.59
CA ILE A 58 -2.43 -3.23 4.48
C ILE A 58 -3.65 -3.74 5.24
N ASP A 59 -3.74 -3.43 6.52
CA ASP A 59 -4.95 -3.67 7.29
C ASP A 59 -6.00 -2.59 7.04
N GLU A 60 -6.95 -2.88 6.14
CA GLU A 60 -8.16 -2.06 5.91
C GLU A 60 -9.01 -1.86 7.18
N GLY A 61 -8.76 -2.64 8.24
CA GLY A 61 -9.41 -2.53 9.54
C GLY A 61 -8.91 -1.36 10.38
N ASP A 62 -7.73 -0.81 10.06
CA ASP A 62 -7.04 0.19 10.86
C ASP A 62 -7.87 1.47 10.99
N ARG A 63 -7.98 1.97 12.23
CA ARG A 63 -8.81 3.12 12.55
C ARG A 63 -8.33 4.39 11.84
N LYS A 64 -7.01 4.57 11.66
CA LYS A 64 -6.46 5.76 10.97
C LYS A 64 -6.79 5.70 9.49
N LEU A 65 -6.57 4.55 8.85
CA LEU A 65 -6.83 4.34 7.43
C LEU A 65 -8.32 4.42 7.10
N LYS A 66 -9.20 3.88 7.94
CA LYS A 66 -10.65 4.02 7.79
C LYS A 66 -11.08 5.48 7.83
N SER A 67 -10.56 6.26 8.79
CA SER A 67 -10.86 7.69 8.86
C SER A 67 -10.39 8.43 7.61
N LEU A 68 -9.18 8.13 7.12
CA LEU A 68 -8.63 8.71 5.90
C LEU A 68 -9.56 8.47 4.69
N LYS A 69 -9.91 7.20 4.46
CA LYS A 69 -10.78 6.80 3.35
C LYS A 69 -12.17 7.41 3.47
N ASN A 70 -12.71 7.56 4.67
CA ASN A 70 -14.01 8.19 4.88
C ASN A 70 -14.00 9.70 4.63
N GLU A 71 -12.93 10.39 5.06
CA GLU A 71 -12.81 11.85 4.93
C GLU A 71 -12.44 12.28 3.49
N TYR A 72 -11.47 11.59 2.88
CA TYR A 72 -10.85 11.99 1.62
C TYR A 72 -11.11 11.04 0.45
N GLY A 73 -11.67 9.85 0.71
CA GLY A 73 -11.99 8.85 -0.30
C GLY A 73 -10.89 7.82 -0.55
N ASP A 74 -11.20 6.87 -1.44
CA ASP A 74 -10.31 5.78 -1.83
C ASP A 74 -9.01 6.27 -2.49
N GLU A 75 -9.03 7.39 -3.21
CA GLU A 75 -7.86 7.93 -3.92
C GLU A 75 -6.70 8.24 -2.96
N VAL A 76 -7.00 8.85 -1.80
CA VAL A 76 -5.98 9.19 -0.78
C VAL A 76 -5.54 7.95 -0.01
N TYR A 77 -6.49 7.04 0.25
CA TYR A 77 -6.17 5.75 0.86
C TYR A 77 -5.20 4.94 -0.02
N GLU A 78 -5.43 4.88 -1.33
CA GLU A 78 -4.55 4.18 -2.27
C GLU A 78 -3.15 4.79 -2.31
N ALA A 79 -3.05 6.12 -2.20
CA ALA A 79 -1.77 6.83 -2.15
C ALA A 79 -0.92 6.43 -0.94
N VAL A 80 -1.53 6.43 0.26
CA VAL A 80 -0.86 6.05 1.51
C VAL A 80 -0.49 4.57 1.50
N THR A 81 -1.41 3.72 1.07
CA THR A 81 -1.18 2.28 1.03
C THR A 81 -0.12 1.87 0.02
N THR A 82 -0.03 2.57 -1.11
CA THR A 82 1.03 2.38 -2.10
C THR A 82 2.38 2.77 -1.52
N ALA A 83 2.49 3.95 -0.88
CA ALA A 83 3.74 4.39 -0.25
C ALA A 83 4.20 3.42 0.87
N LEU A 84 3.27 2.99 1.73
CA LEU A 84 3.49 1.95 2.75
C LEU A 84 4.04 0.68 2.12
N THR A 85 3.37 0.20 1.07
CA THR A 85 3.74 -1.05 0.40
C THR A 85 5.09 -0.91 -0.29
N GLU A 86 5.38 0.19 -0.99
CA GLU A 86 6.67 0.40 -1.65
C GLU A 86 7.85 0.49 -0.66
N MET A 87 7.64 1.09 0.51
CA MET A 87 8.66 1.09 1.57
C MET A 87 8.95 -0.31 2.11
N ASN A 88 7.91 -1.16 2.24
CA ASN A 88 8.06 -2.53 2.76
C ASN A 88 8.50 -3.54 1.68
N VAL A 89 8.09 -3.34 0.42
CA VAL A 89 8.40 -4.20 -0.74
C VAL A 89 9.86 -4.06 -1.19
N TYR A 90 10.62 -3.12 -0.62
CA TYR A 90 12.08 -3.09 -0.76
C TYR A 90 12.80 -4.20 0.03
N ASN A 91 12.18 -5.36 0.23
CA ASN A 91 12.88 -6.60 0.52
C ASN A 91 12.77 -7.56 -0.68
N PRO A 92 13.65 -7.43 -1.69
CA PRO A 92 13.76 -8.40 -2.79
C PRO A 92 14.49 -9.67 -2.29
N SER A 93 14.02 -10.29 -1.22
CA SER A 93 14.48 -11.61 -0.81
C SER A 93 13.59 -12.67 -1.47
N GLY A 94 13.99 -13.03 -2.70
CA GLY A 94 14.04 -14.41 -3.17
C GLY A 94 12.77 -15.27 -3.12
N SER A 95 12.10 -15.36 -4.26
CA SER A 95 11.65 -16.65 -4.79
C SER A 95 11.72 -16.58 -6.32
N GLY A 96 12.79 -17.00 -7.00
CA GLY A 96 13.78 -17.96 -6.51
C GLY A 96 13.16 -19.31 -6.18
N ASN A 97 12.03 -19.68 -6.79
CA ASN A 97 11.56 -21.06 -6.75
C ASN A 97 11.36 -21.60 -8.16
N CYS A 98 12.47 -22.14 -8.66
CA CYS A 98 12.52 -23.34 -9.47
C CYS A 98 11.64 -24.44 -8.86
N VAL A 99 10.43 -24.63 -9.38
CA VAL A 99 9.77 -25.94 -9.29
C VAL A 99 10.07 -26.73 -10.57
N ASN A 100 11.12 -27.52 -10.45
CA ASN A 100 11.27 -28.77 -11.19
C ASN A 100 10.11 -29.69 -10.75
N GLY A 101 9.38 -30.31 -11.69
CA GLY A 101 8.36 -31.29 -11.33
C GLY A 101 7.14 -31.34 -12.25
N ARG A 102 7.32 -31.77 -13.50
CA ARG A 102 6.39 -32.72 -14.08
C ARG A 102 7.12 -33.63 -15.05
N GLU A 103 7.68 -34.69 -14.48
CA GLU A 103 7.81 -35.97 -15.18
C GLU A 103 6.42 -36.31 -15.73
N THR A 104 6.27 -36.29 -17.05
CA THR A 104 5.25 -37.10 -17.70
C THR A 104 5.97 -38.31 -18.28
N GLU A 105 6.24 -39.27 -17.41
CA GLU A 105 6.31 -40.66 -17.85
C GLU A 105 4.93 -41.04 -18.42
N GLY A 106 4.95 -41.72 -19.57
CA GLY A 106 3.78 -42.42 -20.11
C GLY A 106 3.14 -41.76 -21.32
N SER A 107 3.55 -42.18 -22.52
CA SER A 107 2.75 -43.18 -23.25
C SER A 107 3.34 -43.52 -24.62
N LYS A 108 3.80 -44.78 -24.68
CA LYS A 108 3.52 -45.75 -25.75
C LYS A 108 4.15 -45.53 -27.12
N GLU A 109 5.18 -46.36 -27.35
CA GLU A 109 5.44 -47.05 -28.61
C GLU A 109 4.15 -47.41 -29.37
N ALA A 110 4.14 -47.06 -30.66
CA ALA A 110 3.56 -47.82 -31.76
C ALA A 110 4.23 -47.37 -33.06
#